data_AF-A0A2W6Y1D6-F1
#
_entry.id   AF-A0A2W6Y1D6-F1
#
_cell.length_a   1.000
_cell.length_b   1.000
_cell.length_c   1.000
_cell.angle_alpha   90.00
_cell.angle_beta   90.00
_cell.angle_gamma   90.00
#
_symmetry.space_group_name_H-M   'P 1'
#
loop_
_entity.id
_entity.type
_entity.pdbx_description
1 polymer ?
#
loop_
_entity_poly.entity_id
_entity_poly.type
_entity_poly.pdbx_seq_one_letter_code
_entity_poly.pdbx_strand_id
1 'polypeptide(L)' 'MPEIDNYQSELIQLRAGLGSGVVTIESNGRRKTYRSVGEIEQAIKYFERLGGNRRRRRSRFRLASIGSE' A
#
# COMPACT_ATOMS: atom_id res chain seq x y z
N MET A 1 -2.49 -15.70 -8.94
CA MET A 1 -1.17 -15.05 -8.82
C MET A 1 -1.25 -14.07 -7.64
N PRO A 2 -0.29 -14.04 -6.70
CA PRO A 2 -0.46 -13.32 -5.43
C PRO A 2 -0.10 -11.84 -5.57
N GLU A 3 -1.06 -11.03 -6.02
CA GLU A 3 -1.09 -9.55 -6.02
C GLU A 3 -1.27 -8.95 -4.61
N ILE A 4 -0.69 -9.63 -3.60
CA ILE A 4 -0.85 -9.36 -2.16
C ILE A 4 0.44 -8.80 -1.54
N ASP A 5 1.56 -8.93 -2.24
CA ASP A 5 2.83 -8.23 -2.03
C ASP A 5 2.90 -7.20 -3.17
N ASN A 6 3.10 -5.90 -3.04
CA ASN A 6 3.60 -5.08 -1.97
C ASN A 6 3.46 -3.67 -2.56
N TYR A 7 2.58 -2.78 -2.08
CA TYR A 7 2.50 -1.39 -2.57
C TYR A 7 3.82 -0.59 -2.38
N GLN A 8 4.91 -1.26 -2.00
CA GLN A 8 6.26 -0.73 -1.87
C GLN A 8 6.77 -0.15 -3.19
N SER A 9 6.52 -0.79 -4.33
CA SER A 9 6.95 -0.22 -5.62
C SER A 9 6.26 1.12 -5.89
N GLU A 10 4.97 1.24 -5.62
CA GLU A 10 4.24 2.50 -5.69
C GLU A 10 4.71 3.51 -4.64
N LEU A 11 4.97 3.07 -3.40
CA LEU A 11 5.47 3.94 -2.33
C LEU A 11 6.87 4.50 -2.62
N ILE A 12 7.76 3.69 -3.22
CA ILE A 12 9.10 4.12 -3.63
C ILE A 12 8.99 5.19 -4.74
N GLN A 13 8.14 4.95 -5.73
CA GLN A 13 7.90 5.92 -6.81
C GLN A 13 7.29 7.22 -6.26
N LEU A 14 6.27 7.13 -5.40
CA LEU A 14 5.66 8.29 -4.76
C LEU A 14 6.67 9.08 -3.91
N ARG A 15 7.52 8.40 -3.14
CA ARG A 15 8.59 9.05 -2.36
C ARG A 15 9.63 9.73 -3.23
N ALA A 16 10.01 9.14 -4.37
CA ALA A 16 10.86 9.81 -5.36
C ALA A 16 10.17 11.07 -5.93
N GLY A 17 8.85 10.99 -6.12
CA GLY A 17 7.99 12.08 -6.55
C GLY A 17 7.90 13.28 -5.60
N LEU A 18 8.04 13.05 -4.28
CA LEU A 18 8.01 14.12 -3.29
C LEU A 18 9.12 15.17 -3.53
N GLY A 19 10.28 14.74 -4.01
CA GLY A 19 11.37 15.65 -4.34
C GLY A 19 11.13 16.47 -5.61
N SER A 20 10.31 15.96 -6.55
CA SER A 20 10.03 16.60 -7.83
C SER A 20 8.73 17.39 -7.86
N GLY A 21 7.82 17.18 -6.89
CA GLY A 21 6.48 17.79 -6.85
C GLY A 21 5.48 17.23 -7.88
N VAL A 22 5.93 16.40 -8.82
CA VAL A 22 5.11 15.68 -9.80
C VAL A 22 5.61 14.25 -9.94
N VAL A 23 4.70 13.27 -10.00
CA VAL A 23 5.05 11.87 -10.25
C VAL A 23 3.92 11.14 -10.94
N THR A 24 4.28 10.26 -11.88
CA THR A 24 3.33 9.34 -12.50
C THR A 24 3.66 7.94 -12.06
N ILE A 25 2.68 7.24 -11.49
CA ILE A 25 2.81 5.83 -11.10
C ILE A 25 1.81 4.99 -11.87
N GLU A 26 2.15 3.73 -12.09
CA GLU A 26 1.21 2.74 -12.59
C GLU A 26 0.77 1.86 -11.42
N SER A 27 -0.53 1.90 -11.09
CA SER A 27 -1.10 1.10 -10.01
C SER A 27 -2.30 0.34 -10.54
N ASN A 28 -2.25 -0.99 -10.38
CA ASN A 28 -3.31 -1.91 -10.82
C ASN A 28 -3.69 -1.73 -12.30
N GLY A 29 -2.68 -1.61 -13.18
CA GLY A 29 -2.87 -1.41 -14.63
C GLY A 29 -3.37 -0.02 -15.04
N ARG A 30 -3.46 0.93 -14.10
CA ARG A 30 -3.87 2.32 -14.37
C ARG A 30 -2.73 3.28 -14.07
N ARG A 31 -2.42 4.15 -15.03
CA ARG A 31 -1.49 5.26 -14.82
C ARG A 31 -2.20 6.39 -14.10
N LYS A 32 -1.59 6.88 -13.03
CA LYS A 32 -2.08 8.01 -12.25
C LYS A 32 -0.95 9.01 -12.06
N THR A 33 -1.21 10.25 -12.44
CA THR A 33 -0.27 11.37 -12.31
C THR A 33 -0.70 12.25 -11.14
N TYR A 34 0.23 12.47 -10.22
CA TYR A 34 0.10 13.39 -9.09
C TYR A 34 0.93 14.63 -9.40
N ARG A 35 0.33 15.83 -9.28
CA ARG A 35 0.97 17.10 -9.69
C ARG A 35 1.27 18.03 -8.53
N SER A 36 1.14 17.55 -7.30
CA SER A 36 1.41 18.33 -6.11
C SER A 36 1.91 17.45 -4.99
N VAL A 37 2.84 17.99 -4.20
CA VAL A 37 3.42 17.32 -3.03
C VAL A 37 2.31 16.82 -2.09
N GLY A 38 1.30 17.65 -1.83
CA GLY A 38 0.16 17.27 -0.98
C GLY A 38 -0.65 16.09 -1.51
N GLU A 39 -0.81 15.95 -2.83
CA GLU A 39 -1.49 14.76 -3.40
C GLU A 39 -0.64 13.50 -3.27
N ILE A 40 0.68 13.64 -3.42
CA ILE A 40 1.65 12.55 -3.27
C ILE A 40 1.66 12.05 -1.83
N GLU A 41 1.67 12.96 -0.85
CA GLU A 41 1.59 12.62 0.58
C GLU A 41 0.29 11.89 0.93
N GLN A 42 -0.85 12.37 0.40
CA GLN A 42 -2.14 11.68 0.60
C GLN A 42 -2.15 10.28 -0.02
N ALA A 43 -1.54 10.12 -1.20
CA ALA A 43 -1.42 8.81 -1.85
C ALA A 43 -0.58 7.84 -1.01
N ILE A 44 0.57 8.28 -0.50
CA ILE A 44 1.43 7.48 0.39
C ILE A 44 0.62 6.98 1.60
N LYS A 45 -0.07 7.89 2.28
CA LYS A 45 -0.87 7.57 3.48
C LYS A 45 -1.97 6.55 3.19
N TYR A 46 -2.59 6.63 2.01
CA TYR A 46 -3.60 5.69 1.55
C TYR A 46 -3.03 4.27 1.37
N PHE A 47 -1.89 4.15 0.68
CA PHE A 47 -1.24 2.87 0.44
C PHE A 47 -0.67 2.24 1.72
N GLU A 48 -0.12 3.04 2.64
CA GLU A 48 0.30 2.56 3.97
C GLU A 48 -0.86 1.97 4.76
N ARG A 49 -2.03 2.62 4.74
CA ARG A 49 -3.24 2.14 5.43
C ARG A 49 -3.78 0.84 4.83
N LEU A 50 -3.74 0.70 3.51
CA LEU A 50 -4.11 -0.54 2.80
C LEU A 50 -3.19 -1.70 3.19
N GLY A 51 -1.88 -1.48 3.22
CA GLY A 51 -0.89 -2.48 3.62
C GLY A 51 -1.05 -2.92 5.09
N GLY A 52 -1.33 -1.97 5.98
CA GLY A 52 -1.54 -2.24 7.42
C GLY A 52 -2.81 -3.06 7.73
N ASN A 53 -3.91 -2.82 7.00
CA ASN A 53 -5.18 -3.50 7.26
C ASN A 53 -5.15 -5.00 6.88
N ARG A 54 -4.39 -5.38 5.83
CA ARG A 54 -4.19 -6.79 5.45
C ARG A 54 -3.44 -7.60 6.52
N ARG A 55 -2.43 -7.00 7.19
CA ARG A 55 -1.69 -7.67 8.28
C ARG A 55 -2.58 -7.99 9.48
N ARG A 56 -3.53 -7.12 9.82
CA ARG A 56 -4.46 -7.35 10.93
C ARG A 56 -5.45 -8.50 10.67
N ARG A 57 -5.92 -8.70 9.44
CA ARG A 57 -6.87 -9.78 9.11
C ARG A 57 -6.27 -11.19 9.22
N ARG A 58 -4.98 -11.33 8.93
CA ARG A 58 -4.28 -12.63 8.91
C ARG A 58 -3.91 -13.15 10.30
N SER A 59 -3.98 -12.31 11.33
CA SER A 59 -3.62 -12.67 12.71
C SER A 59 -4.77 -13.27 13.53
N ARG A 60 -6.02 -13.22 13.06
CA ARG A 60 -7.19 -13.71 13.82
C ARG A 60 -7.55 -15.19 13.59
N PHE A 61 -6.98 -15.83 12.58
CA PHE A 61 -7.39 -17.19 12.18
C PHE A 61 -6.55 -18.32 12.79
N ARG A 62 -5.54 -18.03 13.61
CA ARG A 62 -4.58 -19.04 14.08
C ARG A 62 -4.74 -19.48 15.54
N LEU A 63 -5.88 -19.21 16.19
CA LEU A 63 -6.05 -19.44 17.63
C LEU A 63 -7.27 -20.28 18.06
N ALA A 64 -7.96 -20.99 17.15
CA ALA A 64 -9.21 -21.70 17.47
C ALA A 64 -9.15 -23.23 17.35
N SER A 65 -7.96 -23.86 17.41
CA SER A 65 -7.87 -25.32 17.22
C SER A 65 -6.74 -25.98 18.00
N ILE A 66 -6.58 -25.67 19.28
CA ILE A 66 -5.74 -26.47 20.18
C ILE A 66 -6.47 -26.64 21.52
N GLY A 67 -7.15 -27.78 21.66
CA GLY A 67 -7.39 -28.45 22.94
C GLY A 67 -8.69 -28.16 23.67
N SER A 68 -9.44 -29.24 23.95
CA SER A 68 -10.33 -29.59 25.09
C SER A 68 -11.49 -30.41 24.47
N GLU A 69 -11.70 -31.71 24.68
CA GLU A 69 -11.25 -32.74 25.63
C GLU A 69 -11.32 -34.11 24.94
#